data_AF-A0A953H8K1-F1
#
_entry.id   AF-A0A953H8K1-F1
#
_cell.length_a   1.000
_cell.length_b   1.000
_cell.length_c   1.000
_cell.angle_alpha   90.00
_cell.angle_beta   90.00
_cell.angle_gamma   90.00
#
_symmetry.space_group_name_H-M   'P 1'
#
loop_
_entity.id
_entity.type
_entity.pdbx_description
1 polymer ?
#
loop_
_entity_poly.entity_id
_entity_poly.type
_entity_poly.pdbx_seq_one_letter_code
_entity_poly.pdbx_strand_id
1 'polypeptide(L)'
;MKLPIVRIRRLHLYMGVVFAPMLLFFAISGAWQTFELQSGSDEHPAPKVLSILSDVHTSQHMQLGEAEVHSSKPFQWFVVAMTFGFIATTILGVLMAFQFTKEKWKVWACLAAGFLLPVMLLYIGGGVK
;
A
#
# COMPACT_ATOMS: atom_id res chain seq x y z
N MET A 1 -28.66 -12.86 9.75
CA MET A 1 -28.30 -13.60 8.53
C MET A 1 -26.88 -14.18 8.70
N LYS A 2 -26.71 -15.46 9.01
CA LYS A 2 -25.38 -16.08 9.14
C LYS A 2 -24.82 -16.33 7.74
N LEU A 3 -23.77 -15.63 7.33
CA LEU A 3 -23.11 -15.90 6.05
C LEU A 3 -22.34 -17.23 6.16
N PRO A 4 -22.57 -18.21 5.29
CA PRO A 4 -21.82 -19.47 5.31
C PRO A 4 -20.34 -19.22 5.00
N ILE A 5 -19.43 -19.91 5.70
CA ILE A 5 -17.96 -19.76 5.58
C ILE A 5 -17.45 -19.79 4.13
N VAL A 6 -18.12 -20.56 3.26
CA VAL A 6 -17.80 -20.66 1.83
C VAL A 6 -17.98 -19.33 1.09
N ARG A 7 -19.00 -18.54 1.45
CA ARG A 7 -19.22 -17.20 0.87
C ARG A 7 -18.15 -16.22 1.33
N ILE A 8 -17.77 -16.26 2.61
CA ILE A 8 -16.71 -15.41 3.16
C ILE A 8 -15.38 -15.68 2.43
N ARG A 9 -15.01 -16.96 2.26
CA ARG A 9 -13.81 -17.35 1.52
C ARG A 9 -13.82 -16.86 0.07
N ARG A 10 -14.97 -16.95 -0.60
CA ARG A 10 -15.12 -16.46 -1.98
C ARG A 10 -15.01 -14.93 -2.06
N LEU A 11 -15.59 -14.22 -1.10
CA LEU A 11 -15.50 -12.77 -1.01
C LEU A 11 -14.05 -12.32 -0.76
N HIS A 12 -13.36 -12.95 0.20
CA HIS A 12 -11.95 -12.68 0.48
C HIS A 12 -11.08 -12.90 -0.76
N LEU A 13 -11.30 -13.98 -1.52
CA LEU A 13 -10.57 -14.26 -2.76
C LEU A 13 -10.77 -13.15 -3.80
N TYR A 14 -12.02 -12.78 -4.10
CA TYR A 14 -12.27 -11.75 -5.12
C TYR A 14 -11.81 -10.36 -4.69
N MET A 15 -12.08 -9.95 -3.44
CA MET A 15 -11.59 -8.68 -2.91
C MET A 15 -10.05 -8.66 -2.90
N GLY A 16 -9.41 -9.73 -2.42
CA GLY A 16 -7.96 -9.83 -2.39
C GLY A 16 -7.32 -9.68 -3.77
N VAL A 17 -7.88 -10.32 -4.81
CA VAL A 17 -7.37 -10.20 -6.18
C VAL A 17 -7.57 -8.80 -6.76
N VAL A 18 -8.72 -8.17 -6.51
CA VAL A 18 -8.97 -6.80 -6.97
C VAL A 18 -8.02 -5.81 -6.29
N PHE A 19 -7.77 -5.95 -4.99
CA PHE A 19 -6.89 -5.02 -4.26
C PHE A 19 -5.40 -5.32 -4.42
N ALA A 20 -5.02 -6.54 -4.81
CA ALA A 20 -3.62 -6.94 -4.97
C ALA A 20 -2.74 -5.96 -5.76
N PRO A 21 -3.09 -5.50 -6.98
CA PRO A 21 -2.24 -4.57 -7.73
C PRO A 21 -2.09 -3.21 -7.03
N MET A 22 -3.16 -2.67 -6.42
CA MET A 22 -3.10 -1.41 -5.68
C MET A 22 -2.24 -1.52 -4.43
N LEU A 23 -2.40 -2.61 -3.69
CA LEU A 23 -1.65 -2.83 -2.46
C LEU A 23 -0.16 -3.12 -2.73
N LEU A 24 0.16 -3.82 -3.83
CA LEU A 24 1.55 -3.97 -4.26
C LEU A 24 2.18 -2.62 -4.62
N PHE A 25 1.46 -1.80 -5.41
CA PHE A 25 1.93 -0.45 -5.73
C PHE A 25 2.15 0.39 -4.46
N PHE A 26 1.19 0.38 -3.53
CA PHE A 26 1.30 1.10 -2.26
C PHE A 26 2.48 0.60 -1.40
N ALA A 27 2.65 -0.71 -1.25
CA ALA A 27 3.74 -1.27 -0.46
C ALA A 27 5.12 -0.93 -1.04
N ILE A 28 5.28 -1.02 -2.36
CA ILE A 28 6.54 -0.70 -3.04
C ILE A 28 6.85 0.80 -2.96
N SER A 29 5.87 1.65 -3.24
CA SER A 29 6.05 3.11 -3.16
C SER A 29 6.26 3.61 -1.73
N GLY A 30 5.56 3.05 -0.74
CA GLY A 30 5.76 3.37 0.67
C GLY A 30 7.12 2.91 1.20
N ALA A 31 7.60 1.75 0.78
CA ALA A 31 8.95 1.31 1.09
C ALA A 31 9.99 2.26 0.49
N TRP A 32 9.81 2.67 -0.78
CA TRP A 32 10.67 3.68 -1.42
C TRP A 32 10.70 5.00 -0.63
N GLN A 33 9.55 5.45 -0.13
CA GLN A 33 9.43 6.66 0.68
C GLN A 33 10.13 6.58 2.04
N THR A 34 10.09 5.43 2.68
CA THR A 34 10.74 5.20 3.99
C THR A 34 12.26 5.35 3.93
N PHE A 35 12.85 5.16 2.75
CA PHE A 35 14.28 5.36 2.50
C PHE A 35 14.64 6.76 2.01
N GLU A 36 13.67 7.69 1.97
CA GLU A 36 13.84 9.07 1.49
C GLU A 36 14.44 9.16 0.07
N LEU A 37 14.28 8.11 -0.74
CA LEU A 37 14.87 8.03 -2.09
C LEU A 37 14.24 9.02 -3.10
N GLN A 38 13.23 9.79 -2.69
CA GLN A 38 12.61 10.87 -3.48
C GLN A 38 13.06 12.28 -3.09
N SER A 39 13.77 12.44 -1.98
CA SER A 39 14.05 13.75 -1.39
C SER A 39 15.31 14.34 -2.01
N GLY A 40 15.12 15.19 -3.02
CA GLY A 40 16.02 16.31 -3.26
C GLY A 40 15.89 17.31 -2.09
N SER A 41 17.02 17.89 -1.71
CA SER A 41 17.26 18.77 -0.55
C SER A 41 16.19 19.82 -0.22
N ASP A 42 15.97 19.98 1.10
CA ASP A 42 15.50 21.12 1.92
C ASP A 42 14.71 22.31 1.33
N GLU A 43 13.59 22.66 1.98
CA GLU A 43 13.21 23.99 2.51
C GLU A 43 11.67 24.09 2.57
N HIS A 44 11.09 24.33 3.77
CA HIS A 44 9.82 25.04 4.09
C HIS A 44 9.22 24.51 5.42
N PRO A 45 9.42 25.17 6.57
CA PRO A 45 8.88 24.68 7.84
C PRO A 45 7.37 24.95 7.95
N ALA A 46 6.58 23.88 8.17
CA ALA A 46 5.15 23.93 8.41
C ALA A 46 4.81 24.23 9.89
N PRO A 47 3.62 24.81 10.19
CA PRO A 47 3.23 25.19 11.55
C PRO A 47 3.04 24.00 12.51
N LYS A 48 3.55 24.15 13.75
CA LYS A 48 3.75 23.11 14.79
C LYS A 48 2.55 22.20 15.10
N VAL A 49 1.30 22.65 14.98
CA VAL A 49 0.12 21.82 15.31
C VAL A 49 -0.22 20.85 14.18
N LEU A 50 -0.03 21.29 12.93
CA LEU A 50 -0.15 20.43 11.75
C LEU A 50 1.01 19.44 11.65
N SER A 51 2.22 19.83 12.06
CA SER A 51 3.38 18.93 12.05
C SER A 51 3.23 17.77 13.04
N ILE A 52 2.69 17.99 14.25
CA ILE A 52 2.49 16.91 15.25
C ILE A 52 1.46 15.87 14.78
N LEU A 53 0.34 16.32 14.22
CA LEU A 53 -0.70 15.42 13.68
C LEU A 53 -0.21 14.72 12.41
N SER A 54 0.57 15.41 11.59
CA SER A 54 1.24 14.84 10.42
C SER A 54 2.33 13.85 10.81
N ASP A 55 3.07 14.07 11.90
CA ASP A 55 4.21 13.24 12.33
C ASP A 55 3.81 11.85 12.80
N VAL A 56 2.64 11.74 13.42
CA VAL A 56 2.08 10.43 13.82
C VAL A 56 1.73 9.57 12.61
N HIS A 57 1.33 10.20 11.48
CA HIS A 57 0.85 9.48 10.30
C HIS A 57 1.82 9.48 9.09
N THR A 58 2.79 10.39 9.06
CA THR A 58 3.76 10.60 7.98
C THR A 58 5.18 10.23 8.40
N SER A 59 5.54 10.49 9.66
CA SER A 59 6.94 10.50 10.09
C SER A 59 7.30 9.26 10.91
N GLN A 60 6.40 8.68 11.71
CA GLN A 60 6.77 7.59 12.63
C GLN A 60 8.09 7.88 13.41
N HIS A 61 8.33 9.15 13.76
CA HIS A 61 9.55 9.61 14.44
C HIS A 61 9.18 10.05 15.86
N MET A 62 9.86 9.51 16.88
CA MET A 62 9.78 10.04 18.24
C MET A 62 10.73 11.24 18.35
N GLN A 63 10.20 12.46 18.38
CA GLN A 63 10.97 13.68 18.63
C GLN A 63 11.41 13.73 20.10
N LEU A 64 12.66 13.38 20.36
CA LEU A 64 13.34 13.71 21.62
C LEU A 64 14.50 14.68 21.30
N GLY A 65 14.17 15.96 21.16
CA GLY A 65 15.17 17.05 21.09
C GLY A 65 15.67 17.41 19.69
N GLU A 66 16.20 18.63 19.57
CA GLU A 66 16.57 19.37 18.35
C GLU A 66 17.78 18.80 17.58
N ALA A 67 17.75 17.52 17.21
CA ALA A 67 18.77 16.90 16.36
C ALA A 67 18.16 16.45 15.03
N GLU A 68 18.91 16.64 13.94
CA GLU A 68 18.55 16.27 12.56
C GLU A 68 17.77 14.95 12.48
N VAL A 69 16.57 15.04 11.89
CA VAL A 69 15.58 13.96 11.87
C VAL A 69 15.96 12.96 10.78
N HIS A 70 16.82 12.00 11.12
CA HIS A 70 17.06 10.80 10.32
C HIS A 70 16.10 9.68 10.75
N SER A 71 15.44 9.06 9.78
CA SER A 71 14.67 7.84 9.99
C SER A 71 15.50 6.79 10.74
N SER A 72 14.97 6.32 11.88
CA SER A 72 15.72 5.41 12.73
C SER A 72 15.93 4.07 12.00
N LYS A 73 17.20 3.67 11.83
CA LYS A 73 17.59 2.39 11.19
C LYS A 73 16.77 1.16 11.62
N PRO A 74 16.44 0.93 12.91
CA PRO A 74 15.62 -0.22 13.29
C PRO A 74 14.20 -0.16 12.69
N PHE A 75 13.62 1.03 12.61
CA PHE A 75 12.29 1.22 12.03
C PHE A 75 12.30 0.96 10.51
N GLN A 76 13.33 1.43 9.78
CA GLN A 76 13.50 1.12 8.36
C GLN A 76 13.59 -0.40 8.11
N TRP A 77 14.41 -1.13 8.88
CA TRP A 77 14.50 -2.60 8.76
C TRP A 77 13.17 -3.30 9.04
N PHE A 78 12.40 -2.79 10.01
CA PHE A 78 11.05 -3.29 10.27
C PHE A 78 10.11 -3.08 9.08
N VAL A 79 10.12 -1.89 8.47
CA VAL A 79 9.33 -1.60 7.27
C VAL A 79 9.73 -2.49 6.09
N VAL A 80 11.03 -2.74 5.90
CA VAL A 80 11.52 -3.69 4.88
C VAL A 80 10.94 -5.08 5.10
N ALA A 81 11.06 -5.62 6.32
CA ALA A 81 10.54 -6.94 6.66
C ALA A 81 9.03 -7.03 6.42
N MET A 82 8.27 -6.00 6.83
CA MET A 82 6.83 -5.94 6.56
C MET A 82 6.51 -5.88 5.08
N THR A 83 7.25 -5.08 4.29
CA THR A 83 7.05 -4.95 2.84
C THR A 83 7.27 -6.29 2.15
N PHE A 84 8.35 -7.01 2.47
CA PHE A 84 8.58 -8.34 1.93
C PHE A 84 7.49 -9.34 2.31
N GLY A 85 7.06 -9.35 3.59
CA GLY A 85 5.96 -10.20 4.05
C GLY A 85 4.64 -9.88 3.34
N PHE A 86 4.35 -8.60 3.14
CA PHE A 86 3.16 -8.14 2.45
C PHE A 86 3.16 -8.51 0.96
N ILE A 87 4.29 -8.34 0.27
CA ILE A 87 4.46 -8.75 -1.13
C ILE A 87 4.28 -10.26 -1.26
N ALA A 88 4.96 -11.05 -0.39
CA ALA A 88 4.88 -12.50 -0.42
C ALA A 88 3.45 -13.02 -0.19
N THR A 89 2.74 -12.46 0.80
CA THR A 89 1.35 -12.84 1.09
C THR A 89 0.39 -12.44 -0.04
N THR A 90 0.61 -11.28 -0.67
CA THR A 90 -0.19 -10.84 -1.82
C THR A 90 0.02 -11.74 -3.04
N ILE A 91 1.28 -12.07 -3.35
CA ILE A 91 1.61 -13.01 -4.43
C ILE A 91 0.96 -14.38 -4.17
N LEU A 92 1.11 -14.91 -2.96
CA LEU A 92 0.52 -16.20 -2.59
C LEU A 92 -1.02 -16.17 -2.71
N GLY A 93 -1.66 -15.08 -2.30
CA GLY A 93 -3.10 -14.85 -2.48
C GLY A 93 -3.53 -14.89 -3.96
N VAL A 94 -2.78 -14.22 -4.84
CA VAL A 94 -3.03 -14.25 -6.28
C VAL A 94 -2.79 -15.64 -6.88
N LEU A 95 -1.71 -16.33 -6.49
CA LEU A 95 -1.43 -17.70 -6.94
C LEU A 95 -2.55 -18.66 -6.54
N MET A 96 -3.00 -18.59 -5.28
CA MET A 96 -4.13 -19.36 -4.79
C MET A 96 -5.43 -19.03 -5.56
N ALA A 97 -5.64 -17.76 -5.94
CA ALA A 97 -6.80 -17.39 -6.73
C ALA A 97 -6.81 -18.07 -8.11
N PHE A 98 -5.66 -18.16 -8.79
CA PHE A 98 -5.54 -18.89 -10.06
C PHE A 98 -5.65 -20.41 -9.91
N GLN A 99 -5.23 -20.96 -8.77
CA GLN A 99 -5.30 -22.40 -8.51
C GLN A 99 -6.71 -22.87 -8.14
N PHE A 100 -7.41 -22.13 -7.28
CA PHE A 100 -8.70 -22.55 -6.72
C PHE A 100 -9.93 -22.02 -7.49
N THR A 101 -9.76 -21.10 -8.44
CA THR A 101 -10.85 -20.59 -9.27
C THR A 101 -10.96 -21.36 -10.57
N LYS A 102 -12.10 -22.03 -10.80
CA LYS A 102 -12.37 -22.75 -12.05
C LYS A 102 -12.33 -21.82 -13.27
N GLU A 103 -12.93 -20.65 -13.14
CA GLU A 103 -13.04 -19.65 -14.22
C GLU A 103 -11.93 -18.59 -14.10
N LYS A 104 -10.74 -18.92 -14.60
CA LYS A 104 -9.55 -18.04 -14.53
C LYS A 104 -9.77 -16.65 -15.14
N TRP A 105 -10.69 -16.53 -16.10
CA TRP A 105 -11.09 -15.23 -16.66
C TRP A 105 -11.58 -14.25 -15.59
N LYS A 106 -12.30 -14.72 -14.56
CA LYS A 106 -12.77 -13.86 -13.46
C LYS A 106 -11.59 -13.31 -12.65
N VAL A 107 -10.53 -14.10 -12.46
CA VAL A 107 -9.31 -13.66 -11.77
C VAL A 107 -8.61 -12.57 -12.58
N TRP A 108 -8.46 -12.77 -13.90
CA TRP A 108 -7.91 -11.77 -14.81
C TRP A 108 -8.74 -10.48 -14.84
N ALA A 109 -10.07 -10.60 -14.92
CA ALA A 109 -10.96 -9.44 -14.89
C ALA A 109 -10.84 -8.66 -13.56
N CYS A 110 -10.72 -9.35 -12.42
CA CYS A 110 -10.49 -8.73 -11.13
C CYS A 110 -9.14 -8.01 -11.03
N LEU A 111 -8.04 -8.64 -11.51
CA LEU A 111 -6.72 -7.99 -11.58
C LEU A 111 -6.75 -6.75 -12.46
N ALA A 112 -7.35 -6.87 -13.65
CA ALA A 112 -7.50 -5.76 -14.58
C ALA A 112 -8.33 -4.62 -13.97
N ALA A 113 -9.45 -4.94 -13.30
CA ALA A 113 -10.25 -3.94 -12.60
C ALA A 113 -9.46 -3.24 -11.49
N GLY A 114 -8.67 -3.99 -10.72
CA GLY A 114 -7.81 -3.44 -9.67
C GLY A 114 -6.74 -2.46 -10.19
N PHE A 115 -6.23 -2.70 -11.39
CA PHE A 115 -5.27 -1.81 -12.05
C PHE A 115 -5.96 -0.62 -12.76
N LEU A 116 -7.07 -0.86 -13.45
CA LEU A 116 -7.76 0.16 -14.25
C LEU A 116 -8.47 1.18 -13.38
N LEU A 117 -9.02 0.79 -12.22
CA LEU A 117 -9.74 1.70 -11.34
C LEU A 117 -8.90 2.92 -10.91
N PRO A 118 -7.67 2.76 -10.36
CA PRO A 118 -6.83 3.91 -10.02
C PRO A 118 -6.40 4.71 -11.26
N VAL A 119 -6.12 4.07 -12.39
CA VAL A 119 -5.77 4.77 -13.65
C VAL A 119 -6.92 5.64 -14.14
N MET A 120 -8.15 5.13 -14.11
CA MET A 120 -9.35 5.87 -14.49
C MET A 120 -9.63 7.02 -13.53
N LEU A 121 -9.45 6.80 -12.22
CA LEU A 121 -9.60 7.85 -11.22
C LEU A 121 -8.58 8.97 -11.45
N LEU A 122 -7.33 8.62 -11.77
CA LEU A 122 -6.30 9.58 -12.13
C LEU A 122 -6.65 10.35 -13.42
N TYR A 123 -7.22 9.70 -14.41
CA TYR A 123 -7.63 10.37 -15.64
C TYR A 123 -8.78 11.37 -15.41
N ILE A 124 -9.77 11.00 -14.59
CA ILE A 124 -10.92 11.86 -14.26
C ILE A 124 -10.52 12.99 -13.32
N GLY A 125 -9.79 12.69 -12.25
CA GLY A 125 -9.40 13.66 -11.22
C GLY A 125 -8.19 14.50 -11.61
N GLY A 126 -7.30 13.98 -12.45
CA GLY A 126 -6.07 14.64 -12.89
C GLY A 126 -6.27 15.70 -13.98
N GLY A 127 -7.48 15.87 -14.51
CA GLY A 127 -7.81 16.94 -15.44
C GLY A 127 -6.76 17.07 -16.55
N VAL A 128 -6.61 16.03 -17.39
CA VAL A 128 -5.86 16.19 -18.64
C VAL A 128 -6.56 17.26 -19.46
N LYS A 129 -6.00 18.48 -19.43
CA LYS A 129 -6.13 19.42 -20.53
C LYS A 129 -5.16 19.01 -21.62
#